data_AF-A0A1M5UCF2-F1
#
_entry.id   AF-A0A1M5UCF2-F1
#
_cell.length_a   1.000
_cell.length_b   1.000
_cell.length_c   1.000
_cell.angle_alpha   90.00
_cell.angle_beta   90.00
_cell.angle_gamma   90.00
#
_symmetry.space_group_name_H-M   'P 1'
#
loop_
_entity.id
_entity.type
_entity.pdbx_description
1 polymer ?
#
loop_
_entity_poly.entity_id
_entity_poly.type
_entity_poly.pdbx_seq_one_letter_code
_entity_poly.pdbx_strand_id
1 'polypeptide(L)' 'MKSKRLCIFPKDVQCITGKSERYGRQLLADIKVYHKKEPHQFVTVYEFAAYCGLQVEEVLGYLD' A
#
# COMPACT_ATOMS: atom_id res chain seq x y z
N MET A 1 8.00 -15.45 -14.42
CA MET A 1 8.94 -14.52 -13.76
C MET A 1 8.15 -13.72 -12.74
N LYS A 2 8.36 -13.91 -11.43
CA LYS A 2 7.68 -13.08 -10.40
C LYS A 2 8.23 -11.66 -10.50
N SER A 3 7.41 -10.75 -11.01
CA SER A 3 7.71 -9.32 -11.00
C SER A 3 7.55 -8.82 -9.57
N LYS A 4 8.64 -8.44 -8.91
CA LYS A 4 8.55 -7.72 -7.63
C LYS A 4 7.98 -6.32 -7.92
N ARG A 5 6.81 -6.03 -7.35
CA ARG A 5 6.12 -4.75 -7.53
C ARG A 5 6.57 -3.76 -6.44
N LEU A 6 6.84 -2.52 -6.83
CA LEU A 6 7.16 -1.42 -5.91
C LEU A 6 5.92 -0.71 -5.36
N CYS A 7 4.82 -0.76 -6.12
CA CYS A 7 3.56 -0.09 -5.78
C CYS A 7 2.63 -1.03 -5.03
N ILE A 8 1.86 -0.47 -4.09
CA ILE A 8 0.83 -1.18 -3.35
C ILE A 8 -0.56 -0.91 -3.95
N PHE A 9 -1.40 -1.95 -3.97
CA PHE A 9 -2.76 -1.88 -4.50
C PHE A 9 -3.80 -2.23 -3.43
N PRO A 10 -5.09 -1.89 -3.64
CA PRO A 10 -6.13 -2.18 -2.65
C PRO A 10 -6.23 -3.65 -2.25
N LYS A 11 -5.92 -4.57 -3.17
CA LYS A 11 -5.90 -6.01 -2.90
C LYS A 11 -4.76 -6.40 -1.95
N ASP A 12 -3.59 -5.80 -2.13
CA ASP A 12 -2.44 -5.98 -1.25
C ASP A 12 -2.79 -5.49 0.17
N VAL A 13 -3.38 -4.29 0.27
CA VAL A 13 -3.84 -3.73 1.55
C VAL A 13 -4.85 -4.66 2.23
N GLN A 14 -5.81 -5.22 1.48
CA GLN A 14 -6.73 -6.22 2.02
C GLN A 14 -5.98 -7.45 2.58
N CYS A 15 -4.99 -7.97 1.86
CA CYS A 15 -4.20 -9.13 2.30
C CYS A 15 -3.40 -8.82 3.57
N ILE A 16 -2.77 -7.64 3.63
CA ILE A 16 -1.92 -7.22 4.76
C ILE A 16 -2.77 -6.93 6.01
N THR A 17 -3.89 -6.23 5.87
CA THR A 17 -4.65 -5.71 7.02
C THR A 17 -5.88 -6.54 7.39
N GLY A 18 -6.26 -7.53 6.56
CA GLY A 18 -7.50 -8.29 6.72
C GLY A 18 -8.79 -7.48 6.55
N LYS A 19 -8.70 -6.25 6.02
CA LYS A 19 -9.84 -5.35 5.81
C LYS A 19 -10.43 -5.54 4.40
N SER A 20 -11.59 -4.95 4.14
CA SER A 20 -12.19 -4.99 2.81
C SER A 20 -11.33 -4.24 1.79
N GLU A 21 -11.39 -4.63 0.52
CA GLU A 21 -10.71 -3.91 -0.56
C GLU A 21 -11.20 -2.45 -0.69
N ARG A 22 -12.48 -2.18 -0.34
CA ARG A 22 -13.02 -0.81 -0.26
C ARG A 22 -12.26 0.03 0.77
N TYR A 23 -12.00 -0.53 1.95
CA TYR A 23 -11.17 0.14 2.95
C TYR A 23 -9.76 0.39 2.42
N GLY A 24 -9.17 -0.61 1.73
CA GLY A 24 -7.87 -0.44 1.08
C GLY A 24 -7.83 0.71 0.07
N ARG A 25 -8.85 0.88 -0.77
CA ARG A 25 -8.96 2.03 -1.69
C ARG A 25 -8.98 3.36 -0.95
N GLN A 26 -9.78 3.45 0.13
CA GLN A 26 -9.85 4.67 0.93
C GLN A 26 -8.50 4.98 1.57
N LEU A 27 -7.86 4.00 2.21
CA LEU A 27 -6.57 4.18 2.87
C LEU A 27 -5.49 4.65 1.88
N LEU A 28 -5.44 4.08 0.67
CA LEU A 28 -4.49 4.54 -0.35
C LEU A 28 -4.79 5.97 -0.83
N ALA A 29 -6.05 6.39 -0.88
CA ALA A 29 -6.40 7.77 -1.16
C ALA A 29 -5.93 8.71 -0.04
N ASP A 30 -6.13 8.32 1.22
CA ASP A 30 -5.68 9.08 2.38
C ASP A 30 -4.15 9.24 2.39
N ILE A 31 -3.42 8.16 2.07
CA ILE A 31 -1.95 8.20 1.95
C ILE A 31 -1.51 9.14 0.82
N LYS A 32 -2.19 9.14 -0.33
CA LYS A 32 -1.91 10.10 -1.42
C LYS A 32 -2.12 11.54 -0.96
N VAL A 33 -3.20 11.83 -0.24
CA VAL A 33 -3.47 13.16 0.31
C VAL A 33 -2.39 13.56 1.33
N TYR A 34 -2.01 12.67 2.24
CA TYR A 34 -0.97 12.90 3.23
C TYR A 34 0.38 13.28 2.60
N HIS A 35 0.78 12.58 1.54
CA HIS A 35 2.02 12.86 0.80
C HIS A 35 1.87 13.95 -0.27
N LYS A 36 0.69 14.60 -0.40
CA LYS A 36 0.39 15.59 -1.43
C LYS A 36 0.70 15.09 -2.84
N LYS A 37 0.36 13.83 -3.11
CA LYS A 37 0.59 13.18 -4.40
C LYS A 37 -0.41 13.63 -5.44
N GLU A 38 0.06 13.74 -6.67
CA GLU A 38 -0.78 13.95 -7.84
C GLU A 38 -1.63 12.69 -8.16
N PRO A 39 -2.78 12.82 -8.83
CA PRO A 39 -3.68 11.69 -9.10
C PRO A 39 -3.00 10.49 -9.79
N HIS A 40 -2.07 10.78 -10.69
CA HIS A 40 -1.31 9.78 -11.47
C HIS A 40 -0.17 9.14 -10.69
N GLN A 41 0.22 9.68 -9.54
CA GLN A 41 1.30 9.13 -8.72
C GLN A 41 0.83 7.94 -7.90
N PHE A 42 1.71 6.95 -7.77
CA PHE A 42 1.45 5.73 -7.03
C PHE A 42 1.86 5.85 -5.56
N VAL A 43 1.28 4.98 -4.74
CA VAL A 43 1.75 4.72 -3.37
C VAL A 43 2.70 3.54 -3.43
N THR A 44 3.91 3.74 -2.91
CA THR A 44 4.90 2.66 -2.80
C THR A 44 4.68 1.83 -1.55
N VAL A 45 5.23 0.62 -1.53
CA VAL A 45 5.22 -0.24 -0.34
C VAL A 45 5.86 0.46 0.87
N TYR A 46 6.91 1.24 0.64
CA TYR A 46 7.61 2.02 1.68
C TYR A 46 6.73 3.12 2.27
N GLU A 47 6.01 3.87 1.42
CA GLU A 47 5.10 4.94 1.87
C GLU A 47 3.94 4.36 2.68
N PHE A 48 3.38 3.25 2.22
CA PHE A 48 2.33 2.55 2.97
C PHE A 48 2.84 2.04 4.32
N ALA A 49 3.99 1.36 4.35
CA ALA A 49 4.56 0.84 5.58
C ALA A 49 4.82 1.97 6.59
N ALA A 50 5.44 3.07 6.13
CA ALA A 50 5.73 4.23 6.96
C ALA A 50 4.44 4.88 7.49
N TYR A 51 3.41 5.07 6.65
CA TYR A 51 2.15 5.68 7.05
C TYR A 51 1.38 4.81 8.07
N CYS A 52 1.40 3.49 7.88
CA CYS A 52 0.71 2.54 8.75
C CYS A 52 1.51 2.17 10.01
N GLY A 53 2.75 2.63 10.16
CA GLY A 53 3.63 2.28 11.28
C GLY A 53 4.06 0.81 11.28
N LEU A 54 4.23 0.22 10.09
CA LEU A 54 4.60 -1.18 9.88
C LEU A 54 6.06 -1.32 9.45
N GLN A 55 6.67 -2.47 9.71
CA GLN A 55 7.99 -2.79 9.15
C GLN A 55 7.85 -3.15 7.67
N VAL A 56 8.71 -2.57 6.83
CA VAL A 56 8.60 -2.76 5.37
C VAL A 56 8.91 -4.20 4.96
N GLU A 57 9.79 -4.88 5.68
CA GLU A 57 10.15 -6.27 5.47
C GLU A 57 8.95 -7.21 5.68
N GLU A 58 8.15 -6.95 6.72
CA GLU A 58 6.92 -7.69 6.98
C GLU A 58 5.91 -7.46 5.86
N VAL A 59 5.69 -6.20 5.45
CA VAL A 59 4.77 -5.86 4.35
C VAL A 59 5.18 -6.55 3.06
N LEU A 60 6.47 -6.54 2.70
CA LEU A 60 6.98 -7.21 1.51
C LEU A 60 6.74 -8.73 1.53
N GLY A 61 6.74 -9.34 2.72
CA GLY A 61 6.43 -10.76 2.90
C GLY A 61 4.99 -11.15 2.53
N TYR A 62 4.07 -10.19 2.46
CA TYR A 62 2.68 -10.42 2.02
C TYR A 62 2.46 -10.19 0.51
N LEU A 63 3.47 -9.70 -0.22
CA LEU A 63 3.34 -9.29 -1.64
C LEU A 63 3.81 -10.35 -2.64
N ASP A 64 3.96 -11.60 -2.19
CA ASP A 64 4.44 -12.72 -2.99
C ASP A 64 3.49 -13.17 -4.11
#